data_AF-A0A2H9TCQ3-F1
#
_entry.id   AF-A0A2H9TCQ3-F1
#
_cell.length_a   1.000
_cell.length_b   1.000
_cell.length_c   1.000
_cell.angle_alpha   90.00
_cell.angle_beta   90.00
_cell.angle_gamma   90.00
#
_symmetry.space_group_name_H-M   'P 1'
#
loop_
_entity.id
_entity.type
_entity.pdbx_description
1 polymer ?
#
loop_
_entity_poly.entity_id
_entity_poly.type
_entity_poly.pdbx_seq_one_letter_code
_entity_poly.pdbx_strand_id
1 'polypeptide(L)'
;MIQTNFLSISQAIKQGKGKVAVRGWIYRERGSNEFKFLVLRDSTDIIQCILKKEIFKKQWDDIDKLQIESSVEIEGEIKED
;
A
#
# COMPACT_ATOMS: atom_id res chain seq x y z
N MET A 1 13.00 12.20 -15.21
CA MET A 1 11.97 11.96 -14.17
C MET A 1 10.97 10.98 -14.77
N ILE A 2 10.93 9.74 -14.28
CA ILE A 2 9.94 8.76 -14.75
C ILE A 2 8.65 9.10 -14.02
N GLN A 3 7.58 9.39 -14.76
CA GLN A 3 6.27 9.70 -14.21
C GLN A 3 5.67 8.40 -13.65
N THR A 4 5.53 8.29 -12.32
CA THR A 4 4.81 7.15 -11.72
C THR A 4 3.33 7.26 -12.10
N ASN A 5 2.82 6.26 -12.82
CA ASN A 5 1.41 6.19 -13.18
C ASN A 5 0.62 5.48 -12.06
N PHE A 6 -0.21 6.24 -11.34
CA PHE A 6 -1.06 5.69 -10.30
C PHE A 6 -2.34 5.09 -10.89
N LEU A 7 -2.61 3.84 -10.55
CA LEU A 7 -3.88 3.17 -10.87
C LEU A 7 -4.89 3.42 -9.75
N SER A 8 -6.18 3.44 -10.11
CA SER A 8 -7.23 3.21 -9.10
C SER A 8 -7.11 1.80 -8.54
N ILE A 9 -7.55 1.58 -7.31
CA ILE A 9 -7.44 0.27 -6.67
C ILE A 9 -8.22 -0.79 -7.48
N SER A 10 -9.41 -0.47 -7.98
CA SER A 10 -10.16 -1.39 -8.84
C SER A 10 -9.40 -1.76 -10.12
N GLN A 11 -8.65 -0.82 -10.72
CA GLN A 11 -7.80 -1.12 -11.88
C GLN A 11 -6.58 -1.97 -11.51
N ALA A 12 -5.95 -1.70 -10.37
CA ALA A 12 -4.83 -2.51 -9.88
C ALA A 12 -5.28 -3.96 -9.66
N ILE A 13 -6.42 -4.18 -9.00
CA ILE A 13 -7.02 -5.51 -8.80
C ILE A 13 -7.27 -6.20 -10.14
N LYS A 14 -7.88 -5.51 -11.12
CA LYS A 14 -8.12 -6.06 -12.47
C LYS A 14 -6.83 -6.45 -13.20
N GLN A 15 -5.70 -5.81 -12.91
CA GLN A 15 -4.41 -6.17 -13.49
C GLN A 15 -3.90 -7.52 -12.94
N GLY A 16 -4.18 -7.83 -11.66
CA GLY A 16 -3.92 -9.12 -11.01
C GLY A 16 -2.45 -9.49 -10.77
N LYS A 17 -1.51 -8.95 -11.55
CA LYS A 17 -0.07 -9.23 -11.42
C LYS A 17 0.85 -8.08 -11.84
N GLY A 18 2.08 -8.12 -11.36
CA GLY A 18 3.16 -7.22 -11.76
C GLY A 18 3.26 -5.96 -10.90
N LYS A 19 4.04 -4.97 -11.35
CA LYS A 19 4.25 -3.73 -10.60
C LYS A 19 3.07 -2.79 -10.76
N VAL A 20 2.59 -2.25 -9.64
CA VAL A 20 1.54 -1.23 -9.59
C VAL A 20 1.92 -0.13 -8.61
N ALA A 21 1.40 1.06 -8.85
CA ALA A 21 1.42 2.18 -7.92
C ALA A 21 -0.02 2.57 -7.62
N VAL A 22 -0.39 2.64 -6.34
CA VAL A 22 -1.72 3.04 -5.88
C VAL A 22 -1.59 4.13 -4.81
N ARG A 23 -2.66 4.88 -4.62
CA ARG A 23 -2.74 5.90 -3.57
C ARG A 23 -4.13 5.90 -2.97
N GLY A 24 -4.22 6.27 -1.71
CA GLY A 24 -5.50 6.27 -1.01
C GLY A 24 -5.34 6.59 0.46
N TRP A 25 -6.37 6.25 1.21
CA TRP A 25 -6.43 6.42 2.66
C TRP A 25 -6.39 5.07 3.34
N ILE A 26 -5.71 4.99 4.48
CA ILE A 26 -5.67 3.78 5.29
C ILE A 26 -7.06 3.55 5.89
N TYR A 27 -7.75 2.51 5.47
CA TYR A 27 -9.03 2.08 6.03
C TYR A 27 -8.84 1.33 7.34
N ARG A 28 -7.83 0.45 7.39
CA ARG A 28 -7.44 -0.32 8.59
C ARG A 28 -5.94 -0.54 8.59
N GLU A 29 -5.36 -0.64 9.77
CA GLU A 29 -3.96 -1.01 9.93
C GLU A 29 -3.80 -2.02 11.06
N ARG A 30 -2.81 -2.89 10.94
CA ARG A 30 -2.27 -3.69 12.04
C ARG A 30 -0.78 -3.89 11.79
N GLY A 31 0.00 -3.95 12.86
CA GLY A 31 1.45 -4.10 12.78
C GLY A 31 2.01 -5.16 13.71
N SER A 32 3.21 -5.62 13.38
CA SER A 32 4.14 -6.31 14.26
C SER A 32 5.53 -5.66 14.13
N ASN A 33 6.52 -6.16 14.86
CA ASN A 33 7.90 -5.65 14.77
C ASN A 33 8.54 -5.79 13.38
N GLU A 34 7.99 -6.64 12.50
CA GLU A 34 8.57 -6.99 11.19
C GLU A 34 7.67 -6.62 10.00
N PHE A 35 6.35 -6.58 10.20
CA PHE A 35 5.37 -6.36 9.14
C PHE A 35 4.36 -5.28 9.52
N LYS A 36 3.95 -4.48 8.53
CA LYS A 36 2.81 -3.56 8.63
C LYS A 36 1.80 -3.96 7.56
N PHE A 37 0.58 -4.24 7.99
CA PHE A 37 -0.54 -4.58 7.12
C PHE A 37 -1.46 -3.37 7.05
N LEU A 38 -1.62 -2.80 5.87
CA LEU A 38 -2.51 -1.68 5.62
C LEU A 38 -3.63 -2.17 4.70
N VAL A 39 -4.88 -1.97 5.08
CA VAL A 39 -5.99 -2.00 4.13
C VAL A 39 -6.13 -0.59 3.60
N LEU A 40 -5.75 -0.37 2.34
CA LEU A 40 -5.85 0.91 1.66
C LEU A 40 -7.21 0.99 0.96
N ARG A 41 -7.83 2.17 0.96
CA ARG A 41 -9.06 2.45 0.22
C ARG A 41 -8.90 3.68 -0.67
N ASP A 42 -9.56 3.65 -1.81
CA ASP A 42 -9.84 4.82 -2.64
C ASP A 42 -11.35 4.90 -2.91
N SER A 43 -11.78 5.73 -3.86
CA SER A 43 -13.21 5.82 -4.23
C SER A 43 -13.75 4.61 -4.99
N THR A 44 -12.87 3.70 -5.43
CA THR A 44 -13.20 2.60 -6.34
C THR A 44 -13.21 1.25 -5.65
N ASP A 45 -12.29 1.00 -4.71
CA ASP A 45 -12.19 -0.29 -4.02
C ASP A 45 -11.25 -0.21 -2.79
N ILE A 46 -10.99 -1.37 -2.18
CA ILE A 46 -10.00 -1.56 -1.12
C ILE A 46 -8.97 -2.64 -1.49
N ILE A 47 -7.74 -2.53 -0.98
CA ILE A 47 -6.67 -3.53 -1.19
C ILE A 47 -5.79 -3.69 0.05
N GLN A 48 -5.35 -4.92 0.32
CA GLN A 48 -4.37 -5.18 1.38
C GLN A 48 -2.94 -4.94 0.87
N CYS A 49 -2.20 -4.09 1.57
CA CYS A 49 -0.79 -3.83 1.33
C CYS A 49 0.03 -4.36 2.51
N ILE A 50 1.11 -5.09 2.21
CA ILE A 50 2.01 -5.66 3.21
C ILE A 50 3.38 -4.98 3.07
N LEU A 51 3.78 -4.20 4.08
CA LEU A 51 5.09 -3.58 4.14
C LEU A 51 5.99 -4.39 5.05
N LYS A 52 7.21 -4.68 4.57
CA LYS A 52 8.22 -5.45 5.32
C LYS A 52 9.33 -4.54 5.83
N LYS A 53 9.69 -4.66 7.10
CA LYS A 53 10.76 -3.86 7.72
C LYS A 53 12.10 -3.99 7.02
N GLU A 54 12.40 -5.18 6.51
CA GLU A 54 13.64 -5.46 5.80
C GLU A 54 13.84 -4.58 4.55
N ILE A 55 12.74 -4.19 3.89
CA ILE A 55 12.72 -3.35 2.69
C ILE A 55 12.76 -1.86 3.09
N PHE A 56 11.97 -1.48 4.10
CA PHE A 56 11.76 -0.09 4.48
C PHE A 56 12.56 0.35 5.71
N LYS A 57 13.75 -0.24 5.96
CA LYS A 57 14.53 -0.01 7.20
C LYS A 57 14.68 1.46 7.61
N LYS A 58 14.89 2.36 6.64
CA LYS A 58 15.07 3.80 6.88
C LYS A 58 13.78 4.57 7.15
N GLN A 59 12.64 4.05 6.71
CA GLN A 59 11.32 4.68 6.80
C GLN A 59 10.42 3.98 7.82
N TRP A 60 10.92 2.93 8.48
CA TRP A 60 10.08 2.05 9.29
C TRP A 60 9.42 2.78 10.45
N ASP A 61 10.15 3.68 11.11
CA ASP A 61 9.60 4.44 12.24
C ASP A 61 8.44 5.35 11.84
N ASP A 62 8.39 5.79 10.58
CA ASP A 62 7.27 6.57 10.04
C ASP A 62 6.13 5.65 9.61
N ILE A 63 6.44 4.53 8.97
CA ILE A 63 5.47 3.50 8.57
C ILE A 63 4.72 2.95 9.78
N ASP A 64 5.43 2.70 10.89
CA ASP A 64 4.84 2.10 12.09
C ASP A 64 3.87 3.07 12.79
N LYS A 65 4.08 4.39 12.61
CA LYS A 65 3.20 5.45 13.12
C LYS A 65 1.99 5.72 12.23
N LEU A 66 1.87 5.12 11.04
CA LEU A 66 0.71 5.31 10.16
C LEU A 66 -0.58 4.91 10.89
N GLN A 67 -1.61 5.74 10.75
CA GLN A 67 -2.92 5.56 11.39
C GLN A 67 -4.04 5.53 10.34
N ILE A 68 -5.23 5.08 10.74
CA ILE A 68 -6.46 5.17 9.93
C ILE A 68 -6.64 6.60 9.41
N GLU A 69 -7.13 6.73 8.17
CA GLU A 69 -7.30 7.98 7.41
C GLU A 69 -6.00 8.71 7.01
N SER A 70 -4.82 8.17 7.32
CA SER A 70 -3.57 8.70 6.72
C SER A 70 -3.60 8.46 5.20
N SER A 71 -3.26 9.49 4.42
CA SER A 71 -3.09 9.35 2.98
C SER A 71 -1.69 8.83 2.65
N VAL A 72 -1.59 7.79 1.82
CA VAL A 72 -0.30 7.20 1.42
C VAL A 72 -0.28 6.88 -0.07
N GLU A 73 0.93 6.87 -0.63
CA GLU A 73 1.26 6.34 -1.95
C GLU A 73 2.06 5.06 -1.76
N ILE A 74 1.66 3.98 -2.42
CA ILE A 74 2.28 2.66 -2.28
C ILE A 74 2.62 2.12 -3.68
N GLU A 75 3.88 1.76 -3.85
CA GLU A 75 4.36 1.01 -5.00
C GLU A 75 4.72 -0.42 -4.58
N GLY A 76 4.33 -1.40 -5.38
CA GLY A 76 4.58 -2.80 -5.05
C GLY A 76 4.26 -3.77 -6.17
N GLU A 77 4.50 -5.05 -5.90
CA GLU A 77 4.06 -6.15 -6.76
C GLU A 77 2.66 -6.58 -6.29
N ILE A 78 1.67 -6.53 -7.19
CA ILE A 78 0.34 -7.06 -6.92
C ILE A 78 0.32 -8.57 -7.19
N LYS A 79 -0.41 -9.30 -6.35
CA LYS A 79 -0.67 -10.73 -6.47
C LYS A 79 -2.14 -10.97 -6.12
N GLU A 80 -2.77 -11.88 -6.84
CA GLU A 80 -4.05 -12.44 -6.43
C GLU A 80 -3.87 -13.16 -5.09
N ASP A 81 -4.88 -13.06 -4.23
CA ASP A 81 -4.90 -13.69 -2.90
C ASP A 81 -4.97 -15.23 -2.99
#